data_AF-A0A1X7TZQ7-F1
#
_entry.id   AF-A0A1X7TZQ7-F1
#
_cell.length_a   1.000
_cell.length_b   1.000
_cell.length_c   1.000
_cell.angle_alpha   90.00
_cell.angle_beta   90.00
_cell.angle_gamma   90.00
#
_symmetry.space_group_name_H-M   'P 1'
#
loop_
_entity.id
_entity.type
_entity.pdbx_description
1 polymer ?
#
loop_
_entity_poly.entity_id
_entity_poly.type
_entity_poly.pdbx_seq_one_letter_code
_entity_poly.pdbx_strand_id
1 'polypeptide(L)' 'WHPEKNIFEWTTAESINHSYHAVSIAQTAANFLVSKARKSNHHFASEEKEMDSLIYNYEPTYTGKVSHSFEQEYEF' A
#
# COMPACT_ATOMS: atom_id res chain seq x y z
N TRP A 1 5.33 4.66 13.06
CA TRP A 1 5.90 3.43 12.48
C TRP A 1 5.12 3.13 11.21
N HIS A 2 5.78 2.57 10.21
CA HIS A 2 5.25 2.43 8.85
C HIS A 2 5.37 0.97 8.41
N PRO A 3 4.37 0.10 8.69
CA PRO A 3 4.43 -1.31 8.34
C PRO A 3 4.61 -1.55 6.83
N GLU A 4 4.00 -0.72 6.00
CA GLU A 4 4.09 -0.81 4.54
C GLU A 4 5.53 -0.68 4.05
N LYS A 5 6.31 0.22 4.66
CA LYS A 5 7.69 0.50 4.26
C LYS A 5 8.60 -0.73 4.38
N ASN A 6 8.34 -1.61 5.35
CA ASN A 6 9.16 -2.82 5.57
C ASN A 6 9.19 -3.74 4.34
N ILE A 7 8.12 -3.74 3.52
CA ILE A 7 7.96 -4.63 2.38
C ILE A 7 8.23 -3.89 1.06
N PHE A 8 7.82 -2.63 0.95
CA PHE A 8 7.68 -1.96 -0.34
C PHE A 8 8.68 -0.83 -0.61
N GLU A 9 9.27 -0.21 0.42
CA GLU A 9 10.15 0.95 0.23
C GLU A 9 11.62 0.60 0.44
N TRP A 10 12.49 0.98 -0.49
CA TRP A 10 13.91 0.57 -0.49
C TRP A 10 14.89 1.74 -0.49
N THR A 11 14.38 2.95 -0.26
CA THR A 11 15.20 4.16 -0.11
C THR A 11 16.30 3.96 0.93
N THR A 12 17.52 4.36 0.59
CA THR A 12 18.67 4.34 1.51
C THR A 12 18.70 5.57 2.42
N ALA A 13 17.79 6.53 2.25
CA ALA A 13 17.71 7.73 3.08
C ALA A 13 17.08 7.46 4.46
N GLU A 14 16.31 6.38 4.59
CA GLU A 14 15.66 5.95 5.82
C GLU A 14 16.27 4.63 6.33
N SER A 15 16.33 4.45 7.65
CA SER A 15 16.72 3.17 8.25
C SER A 15 15.52 2.22 8.35
N ILE A 16 15.07 1.71 7.20
CA ILE A 16 13.92 0.79 7.13
C ILE A 16 14.38 -0.63 7.45
N ASN A 17 13.62 -1.31 8.32
CA ASN A 17 13.92 -2.69 8.71
C ASN A 17 13.30 -3.68 7.73
N HIS A 18 14.13 -4.35 6.92
CA HIS A 18 13.70 -5.38 5.97
C HIS A 18 13.90 -6.82 6.47
N SER A 19 14.08 -7.02 7.77
CA SER A 19 14.20 -8.37 8.33
C SER A 19 12.91 -9.18 8.13
N TYR A 20 13.05 -10.51 8.11
CA TYR A 20 11.92 -11.44 8.04
C TYR A 20 10.82 -11.12 9.06
N HIS A 21 11.19 -10.79 10.30
CA HIS A 21 10.23 -10.43 11.34
C HIS A 21 9.48 -9.13 11.06
N ALA A 22 10.18 -8.10 10.55
CA ALA A 22 9.56 -6.83 10.22
C ALA A 22 8.55 -6.99 9.06
N VAL A 23 8.92 -7.74 8.02
CA VAL A 23 8.02 -8.10 6.91
C VAL A 23 6.81 -8.90 7.41
N SER A 24 7.02 -9.87 8.31
CA SER A 24 5.93 -10.67 8.88
C SER A 24 4.94 -9.84 9.71
N ILE A 25 5.43 -8.86 10.48
CA ILE A 25 4.59 -7.92 11.24
C ILE A 25 3.77 -7.04 10.29
N ALA A 26 4.39 -6.52 9.24
CA ALA A 26 3.72 -5.72 8.22
C ALA A 26 2.56 -6.49 7.56
N GLN A 27 2.82 -7.74 7.13
CA GLN A 27 1.78 -8.60 6.58
C GLN A 27 0.67 -8.92 7.60
N THR A 28 1.03 -9.10 8.87
CA THR A 28 0.06 -9.37 9.95
C THR A 28 -0.86 -8.16 10.17
N ALA A 29 -0.32 -6.94 10.14
CA ALA A 29 -1.10 -5.72 10.23
C ALA A 29 -2.08 -5.57 9.05
N ALA A 30 -1.61 -5.82 7.83
CA ALA A 30 -2.45 -5.82 6.63
C ALA A 30 -3.58 -6.87 6.70
N ASN A 31 -3.25 -8.11 7.09
CA ASN A 31 -4.22 -9.19 7.25
C ASN A 31 -5.29 -8.84 8.29
N PHE A 32 -4.89 -8.25 9.41
CA PHE A 32 -5.83 -7.81 10.44
C PHE A 32 -6.77 -6.73 9.90
N LEU A 33 -6.25 -5.70 9.22
CA LEU A 33 -7.07 -4.63 8.66
C LEU A 33 -8.11 -5.17 7.67
N VAL A 34 -7.68 -6.00 6.71
CA VAL A 34 -8.60 -6.60 5.73
C VAL A 34 -9.62 -7.52 6.42
N SER A 35 -9.25 -8.21 7.50
CA SER A 35 -10.21 -9.00 8.29
C SER A 35 -11.30 -8.14 8.96
N LYS A 36 -11.00 -6.87 9.29
CA LYS A 36 -12.00 -5.92 9.79
C LYS A 36 -12.90 -5.40 8.67
N ALA A 37 -12.33 -5.08 7.52
CA ALA A 37 -13.09 -4.62 6.35
C ALA A 37 -14.15 -5.65 5.91
N ARG A 38 -13.82 -6.96 5.93
CA ARG A 38 -14.74 -8.06 5.59
C ARG A 38 -15.96 -8.20 6.49
N LYS A 39 -16.03 -7.47 7.62
CA LYS A 39 -17.21 -7.47 8.50
C LYS A 39 -18.29 -6.51 8.02
N SER A 40 -17.99 -5.67 7.04
CA SER A 40 -18.96 -4.77 6.40
C SER A 40 -19.62 -5.45 5.21
N ASN A 41 -20.89 -5.13 4.98
CA ASN A 41 -21.64 -5.51 3.78
C ASN A 41 -21.64 -4.39 2.72
N HIS A 42 -20.77 -3.38 2.84
CA HIS A 42 -20.67 -2.31 1.85
C HIS A 42 -20.23 -2.87 0.49
N HIS A 43 -20.87 -2.38 -0.57
CA HIS A 43 -20.55 -2.69 -1.95
C HIS A 43 -20.92 -1.50 -2.84
N PHE A 44 -20.36 -1.45 -4.06
CA PHE A 44 -20.74 -0.45 -5.06
C PHE A 44 -22.15 -0.71 -5.60
N ALA A 45 -22.78 0.33 -6.14
CA ALA A 45 -24.14 0.24 -6.69
C ALA A 45 -24.20 -0.54 -8.02
N SER A 46 -23.10 -0.59 -8.77
CA SER A 46 -22.94 -1.33 -10.02
C SER A 46 -21.48 -1.73 -10.20
N GLU A 47 -21.25 -2.77 -11.01
CA GLU A 47 -19.91 -3.24 -11.40
C GLU A 47 -19.13 -2.15 -12.17
N GLU A 48 -19.79 -1.42 -13.07
CA GLU A 48 -19.18 -0.30 -13.80
C GLU A 48 -18.61 0.77 -12.83
N LYS A 49 -19.40 1.18 -11.83
CA LYS A 49 -18.94 2.17 -10.85
C LYS A 49 -17.79 1.64 -9.99
N GLU A 50 -17.80 0.35 -9.67
CA GLU A 50 -16.68 -0.29 -8.99
C GLU A 50 -15.43 -0.23 -9.87
N MET A 51 -15.52 -0.72 -11.11
CA MET A 51 -14.42 -0.75 -12.07
C MET A 51 -13.78 0.62 -12.25
N ASP A 52 -14.58 1.68 -12.43
CA ASP A 52 -14.09 3.05 -12.61
C ASP A 52 -13.43 3.63 -11.35
N SER A 53 -13.74 3.09 -10.17
CA SER A 53 -13.23 3.60 -8.88
C SER A 53 -11.97 2.89 -8.39
N LEU A 54 -11.55 1.79 -9.03
CA LEU A 54 -10.38 1.02 -8.60
C LEU A 54 -9.07 1.74 -8.91
N ILE A 55 -8.04 1.49 -8.08
CA ILE A 55 -6.68 2.03 -8.30
C ILE A 55 -6.05 1.59 -9.63
N TYR A 56 -6.61 0.54 -10.25
CA TYR A 56 -6.16 0.01 -11.55
C TYR A 56 -6.32 1.00 -12.72
N ASN A 57 -7.14 2.05 -12.55
CA ASN A 57 -7.32 3.09 -13.57
C ASN A 57 -6.25 4.18 -13.54
N TYR A 58 -5.28 4.06 -12.65
CA TYR A 58 -4.23 5.07 -12.45
C TYR A 58 -2.87 4.42 -12.60
N GLU A 59 -1.90 5.22 -13.05
CA GLU A 59 -0.51 4.81 -13.18
C GLU A 59 0.33 5.54 -12.12
N PRO A 60 1.13 4.83 -11.32
CA PRO A 60 2.02 5.48 -10.38
C PRO A 60 3.26 6.05 -11.10
N THR A 61 3.76 7.18 -10.62
CA THR A 61 5.02 7.77 -11.05
C THR A 61 6.16 7.19 -10.22
N TYR A 62 7.28 6.83 -10.87
CA TYR A 62 8.49 6.47 -10.15
C TYR A 62 9.15 7.72 -9.55
N THR A 63 9.17 7.80 -8.22
CA THR A 63 9.68 8.95 -7.47
C THR A 63 10.97 8.66 -6.72
N GLY A 64 11.42 7.41 -6.58
CA GLY A 64 12.60 7.04 -5.76
C GLY A 64 13.94 7.72 -6.13
N LYS A 65 14.05 8.35 -7.32
CA LYS A 65 15.22 9.17 -7.72
C LYS A 65 15.19 10.61 -7.20
N VAL A 66 14.01 11.14 -6.91
CA VAL A 66 13.77 12.57 -6.59
C VAL A 66 13.14 12.74 -5.22
N SER A 67 12.17 11.88 -4.89
CA SER A 67 11.65 11.66 -3.55
C SER A 67 12.55 10.64 -2.85
N HIS A 68 12.99 10.96 -1.64
CA HIS A 68 13.78 10.03 -0.81
C HIS A 68 12.89 9.19 0.12
N SER A 69 11.57 9.31 0.01
CA SER A 69 10.62 8.72 0.96
C SER A 69 9.89 7.51 0.41
N PHE A 70 9.52 7.53 -0.88
CA PHE A 70 8.76 6.47 -1.54
C PHE A 70 9.36 6.15 -2.92
N GLU A 71 9.31 4.88 -3.33
CA GLU A 71 9.74 4.42 -4.65
C GLU A 71 8.75 4.88 -5.73
N GLN A 72 7.45 4.82 -5.43
CA GLN A 72 6.37 5.15 -6.36
C GLN A 72 5.24 5.89 -5.66
N GLU A 73 4.66 6.88 -6.34
CA GLU A 73 3.55 7.69 -5.82
C GLU A 73 2.46 7.84 -6.89
N TYR A 74 1.18 7.84 -6.48
CA TYR A 74 0.05 8.16 -7.35
C TYR A 74 -0.30 9.65 -7.19
N GLU A 75 -0.37 10.38 -8.31
CA GLU A 75 -0.75 11.80 -8.36
C GLU A 75 -2.14 11.93 -9.01
N PHE A 76 -3.04 12.71 -8.41
CA PHE A 76 -4.45 12.86 -8.82
C PHE A 76 -4.85 14.33 -8.99
#